data_AF-A0A419DXW6-F1
#
_entry.id   AF-A0A419DXW6-F1
#
_cell.length_a   1.000
_cell.length_b   1.000
_cell.length_c   1.000
_cell.angle_alpha   90.00
_cell.angle_beta   90.00
_cell.angle_gamma   90.00
#
_symmetry.space_group_name_H-M   'P 1'
#
loop_
_entity.id
_entity.type
_entity.pdbx_description
1 polymer ?
#
loop_
_entity_poly.entity_id
_entity_poly.type
_entity_poly.pdbx_seq_one_letter_code
_entity_poly.pdbx_strand_id
1 'polypeptide(L)'
;MKKTAYLFIVVYFALYSLGCEAFIRKFSRKPKKEKSAQEKMVLEPQVYSPEQVSKEDGYRQNFIFWKSWQEELIDSLNDRSPNRKRQIMAANEAIKNLEYARTMLIEQAQIKLDKYIGQSKDLLAEIEADTYGDRAARSRFQAEQIRMNVLKEFTFSKIKIYLK
;
A
#
# COMPACT_ATOMS: atom_id res chain seq x y z
N MET A 1 -71.04 19.32 18.69
CA MET A 1 -69.56 19.40 18.76
C MET A 1 -68.89 18.14 19.33
N LYS A 2 -69.41 17.50 20.39
CA LYS A 2 -68.79 16.28 20.96
C LYS A 2 -68.89 15.03 20.05
N LYS A 3 -70.02 14.85 19.35
CA LYS A 3 -70.24 13.71 18.44
C LYS A 3 -69.38 13.76 17.17
N THR A 4 -69.12 14.95 16.64
CA THR A 4 -68.24 15.14 15.47
C THR A 4 -66.78 14.90 15.83
N ALA A 5 -66.32 15.34 17.01
CA ALA A 5 -64.98 15.06 17.50
C ALA A 5 -64.72 13.55 17.73
N TYR A 6 -65.72 12.82 18.25
CA TYR A 6 -65.61 11.38 18.44
C TYR A 6 -65.49 10.62 17.12
N LEU A 7 -66.18 11.09 16.07
CA LEU A 7 -66.12 10.51 14.74
C LEU A 7 -64.73 10.69 14.10
N PHE A 8 -64.09 11.84 14.30
CA PHE A 8 -62.71 12.06 13.86
C PHE A 8 -61.69 11.18 14.59
N ILE A 9 -61.87 10.94 15.89
CA ILE A 9 -60.97 10.08 16.68
C ILE A 9 -61.08 8.61 16.25
N VAL A 10 -62.30 8.13 15.99
CA VAL A 10 -62.52 6.74 15.54
C VAL A 10 -61.95 6.52 14.13
N VAL A 11 -62.14 7.48 13.21
CA VAL A 11 -61.56 7.39 11.86
C VAL A 11 -60.04 7.45 11.91
N TYR A 12 -59.46 8.28 12.77
CA TYR A 12 -58.02 8.33 12.98
C TYR A 12 -57.49 6.96 13.46
N PHE A 13 -58.13 6.34 14.45
CA PHE A 13 -57.71 5.04 14.96
C PHE A 13 -57.84 3.91 13.92
N ALA A 14 -58.87 3.95 13.08
CA ALA A 14 -59.07 2.98 12.00
C ALA A 14 -58.02 3.10 10.87
N LEU A 15 -57.52 4.31 10.59
CA LEU A 15 -56.45 4.51 9.59
C LEU A 15 -55.10 3.97 10.08
N TYR A 16 -54.85 3.97 11.39
CA TYR A 16 -53.60 3.41 11.96
C TYR A 16 -53.56 1.88 11.97
N SER A 17 -54.71 1.19 12.03
CA SER A 17 -54.74 -0.28 12.06
C SER A 17 -54.58 -0.94 10.68
N LEU A 18 -54.77 -0.20 9.58
CA LEU A 18 -54.63 -0.72 8.20
C LEU A 18 -53.18 -0.74 7.68
N GLY A 19 -52.23 -0.12 8.39
CA GLY A 19 -50.85 0.08 7.92
C GLY A 19 -49.84 -1.04 8.21
N CYS A 20 -50.19 -2.03 9.04
CA CYS A 20 -49.19 -2.99 9.57
C CYS A 20 -48.99 -4.24 8.69
N GLU A 21 -49.93 -4.58 7.81
CA GLU A 21 -49.89 -5.86 7.07
C GLU A 21 -49.08 -5.78 5.76
N ALA A 22 -49.06 -4.61 5.10
CA ALA A 22 -48.40 -4.44 3.80
C ALA A 22 -46.86 -4.51 3.87
N PHE A 23 -46.26 -4.30 5.05
CA PHE A 23 -44.81 -4.34 5.22
C PHE A 23 -44.25 -5.76 5.42
N ILE A 24 -45.07 -6.72 5.83
CA ILE A 24 -44.64 -8.10 6.14
C ILE A 24 -44.37 -8.91 4.86
N ARG A 25 -45.07 -8.62 3.76
CA ARG A 25 -44.88 -9.34 2.48
C ARG A 25 -43.60 -8.97 1.72
N LYS A 26 -42.99 -7.82 2.03
CA LYS A 26 -41.77 -7.37 1.33
C LYS A 26 -40.48 -7.95 1.93
N PHE A 27 -40.54 -8.48 3.16
CA PHE A 27 -39.40 -9.07 3.88
C PHE A 27 -39.55 -10.56 4.20
N SER A 28 -40.64 -11.23 3.81
CA SER A 28 -40.71 -12.68 3.91
C SER A 28 -40.02 -13.35 2.72
N ARG A 29 -38.89 -14.01 3.00
CA ARG A 29 -38.14 -14.78 2.02
C ARG A 29 -38.98 -16.00 1.61
N LYS A 30 -39.27 -16.16 0.31
CA LYS A 30 -39.87 -17.41 -0.20
C LYS A 30 -38.93 -18.59 0.13
N PRO A 31 -39.43 -19.72 0.67
CA PRO A 31 -38.58 -20.87 0.92
C PRO A 31 -37.97 -21.35 -0.40
N LYS A 32 -36.65 -21.49 -0.40
CA LYS A 32 -35.86 -21.89 -1.57
C LYS A 32 -36.30 -23.30 -1.95
N LYS A 33 -36.85 -23.49 -3.15
CA LYS A 33 -37.14 -24.84 -3.67
C LYS A 33 -35.82 -25.62 -3.69
N GLU A 34 -35.73 -26.66 -2.88
CA GLU A 34 -34.67 -27.65 -2.96
C GLU A 34 -34.79 -28.34 -4.31
N LYS A 35 -33.91 -27.99 -5.25
CA LYS A 35 -33.40 -28.83 -6.34
C LYS A 35 -32.54 -28.00 -7.29
N SER A 36 -31.26 -27.98 -6.98
CA SER A 36 -30.23 -28.28 -7.97
C SER A 36 -29.10 -28.91 -7.19
N ALA A 37 -28.54 -30.00 -7.70
CA ALA A 37 -27.43 -30.72 -7.07
C ALA A 37 -26.40 -29.71 -6.57
N GLN A 38 -25.96 -29.86 -5.32
CA GLN A 38 -24.81 -29.11 -4.82
C GLN A 38 -23.62 -29.54 -5.66
N GLU A 39 -23.34 -28.79 -6.73
CA GLU A 39 -22.04 -28.86 -7.38
C GLU A 39 -21.02 -28.59 -6.27
N LYS A 40 -20.24 -29.61 -5.92
CA LYS A 40 -19.13 -29.44 -4.99
C LYS A 40 -18.22 -28.42 -5.62
N MET A 41 -18.20 -27.21 -5.07
CA MET A 41 -17.25 -26.18 -5.45
C MET A 41 -15.86 -26.67 -5.03
N VAL A 42 -15.20 -27.39 -5.93
CA VAL A 42 -13.80 -27.78 -5.74
C VAL A 42 -12.97 -26.57 -6.13
N LEU A 43 -12.67 -25.72 -5.15
CA LEU A 43 -11.63 -24.72 -5.26
C LEU A 43 -10.29 -25.46 -5.14
N GLU A 44 -9.81 -26.07 -6.23
CA GLU A 44 -8.41 -26.48 -6.25
C GLU A 44 -7.57 -25.20 -6.24
N PRO A 45 -6.68 -25.00 -5.24
CA PRO A 45 -5.75 -23.89 -5.29
C PRO A 45 -4.94 -24.03 -6.58
N GLN A 46 -5.04 -23.04 -7.47
CA GLN A 46 -4.13 -22.97 -8.60
C GLN A 46 -2.72 -22.85 -8.02
N VAL A 47 -1.95 -23.93 -8.14
CA VAL A 47 -0.53 -23.92 -7.82
C VAL A 47 0.14 -23.12 -8.91
N TYR A 48 0.24 -21.80 -8.70
CA TYR A 48 1.11 -20.97 -9.51
C TYR A 48 2.52 -21.52 -9.33
N SER A 49 3.08 -22.12 -10.38
CA SER A 49 4.51 -22.38 -10.42
C SER A 49 5.19 -21.03 -10.12
N PRO A 50 6.17 -20.96 -9.22
CA PRO A 50 6.96 -19.75 -9.07
C PRO A 50 7.68 -19.56 -10.41
N GLU A 51 7.05 -18.83 -11.33
CA GLU A 51 7.70 -18.35 -12.52
C GLU A 51 8.97 -17.69 -12.03
N GLN A 52 10.12 -18.24 -12.44
CA GLN A 52 11.41 -17.71 -12.09
C GLN A 52 11.45 -16.29 -12.64
N VAL A 53 11.12 -15.32 -11.79
CA VAL A 53 11.09 -13.90 -12.16
C VAL A 53 12.44 -13.63 -12.80
N SER A 54 12.42 -13.20 -14.07
CA SER A 54 13.64 -12.88 -14.79
C SER A 54 14.43 -11.89 -13.95
N LYS A 55 15.77 -12.02 -13.92
CA LYS A 55 16.61 -11.06 -13.18
C LYS A 55 16.38 -9.63 -13.65
N GLU A 56 16.00 -9.44 -14.92
CA GLU A 56 15.60 -8.13 -15.45
C GLU A 56 14.34 -7.58 -14.75
N ASP A 57 13.31 -8.42 -14.61
CA ASP A 57 12.04 -8.04 -13.98
C ASP A 57 12.21 -7.86 -12.48
N GLY A 58 12.98 -8.74 -11.84
CA GLY A 58 13.37 -8.62 -10.44
C GLY A 58 14.10 -7.30 -10.18
N TYR A 59 15.03 -6.92 -11.06
CA TYR A 59 15.75 -5.66 -10.92
C TYR A 59 14.80 -4.47 -11.08
N ARG A 60 13.97 -4.47 -12.13
CA ARG A 60 12.99 -3.40 -12.37
C ARG A 60 12.06 -3.22 -11.18
N GLN A 61 11.53 -4.32 -10.65
CA GLN A 61 10.60 -4.31 -9.53
C GLN A 61 11.26 -3.72 -8.28
N ASN A 62 12.43 -4.24 -7.88
CA ASN A 62 13.14 -3.72 -6.71
C ASN A 62 13.57 -2.25 -6.89
N PHE A 63 13.96 -1.85 -8.11
CA PHE A 63 14.32 -0.46 -8.38
C PHE A 63 13.11 0.49 -8.31
N ILE A 64 11.94 0.04 -8.76
CA ILE A 64 10.68 0.80 -8.60
C ILE A 64 10.34 0.94 -7.12
N PHE A 65 10.41 -0.14 -6.35
CA PHE A 65 10.16 -0.10 -4.91
C PHE A 65 11.13 0.80 -4.18
N TRP A 66 12.43 0.72 -4.49
CA TRP A 66 13.41 1.66 -3.97
C TRP A 66 13.01 3.10 -4.26
N LYS A 67 12.63 3.43 -5.51
CA LYS A 67 12.23 4.79 -5.87
C LYS A 67 11.05 5.28 -5.03
N SER A 68 10.02 4.45 -4.86
CA SER A 68 8.86 4.78 -4.04
C SER A 68 9.23 4.99 -2.57
N TRP A 69 10.06 4.12 -1.99
CA TRP A 69 10.51 4.27 -0.60
C TRP A 69 11.45 5.46 -0.40
N GLN A 70 12.27 5.79 -1.39
CA GLN A 70 13.12 6.96 -1.37
C GLN A 70 12.31 8.27 -1.44
N GLU A 71 11.25 8.30 -2.25
CA GLU A 71 10.30 9.42 -2.29
C GLU A 71 9.56 9.56 -0.96
N GLU A 72 9.07 8.44 -0.41
CA GLU A 72 8.44 8.40 0.92
C GLU A 72 9.39 8.90 2.03
N LEU A 73 10.67 8.54 1.97
CA LEU A 73 11.68 9.05 2.89
C LEU A 73 11.81 10.58 2.80
N ILE A 74 11.98 11.11 1.58
CA ILE A 74 12.11 12.55 1.33
C ILE A 74 10.87 13.30 1.84
N ASP A 75 9.68 12.77 1.55
CA ASP A 75 8.41 13.36 1.98
C ASP A 75 8.28 13.34 3.51
N SER A 76 8.62 12.22 4.16
CA SER A 76 8.58 12.09 5.62
C SER A 76 9.60 12.99 6.35
N LEU A 77 10.67 13.42 5.68
CA LEU A 77 11.63 14.39 6.18
C LEU A 77 11.18 15.85 5.97
N ASN A 78 10.18 16.07 5.11
CA ASN A 78 9.60 17.39 4.83
C ASN A 78 8.32 17.67 5.64
N ASP A 79 7.80 16.67 6.36
CA ASP A 79 6.59 16.79 7.18
C ASP A 79 6.76 17.84 8.29
N ARG A 80 5.74 18.68 8.47
CA ARG A 80 5.69 19.67 9.58
C ARG A 80 5.67 19.02 10.96
N SER A 81 5.20 17.77 11.03
CA SER A 81 5.20 16.96 12.25
C SER A 81 6.04 15.71 11.98
N PRO A 82 7.33 15.70 12.37
CA PRO A 82 8.23 14.61 12.02
C PRO A 82 7.79 13.28 12.63
N ASN A 83 7.60 12.26 11.79
CA ASN A 83 7.35 10.89 12.21
C ASN A 83 8.62 10.05 12.02
N ARG A 84 9.44 9.99 13.07
CA ARG A 84 10.73 9.27 13.04
C ARG A 84 10.61 7.80 12.68
N LYS A 85 9.54 7.12 13.12
CA LYS A 85 9.31 5.71 12.76
C LYS A 85 9.10 5.54 11.26
N ARG A 86 8.32 6.44 10.64
CA ARG A 86 8.09 6.46 9.19
C ARG A 86 9.39 6.70 8.43
N GLN A 87 10.20 7.67 8.87
CA GLN A 87 11.50 7.99 8.27
C GLN A 87 12.44 6.77 8.30
N ILE A 88 12.60 6.13 9.47
CA ILE A 88 13.46 4.95 9.63
C ILE A 88 12.94 3.78 8.79
N MET A 89 11.64 3.54 8.78
CA MET A 89 11.03 2.46 7.98
C MET A 89 11.27 2.69 6.49
N ALA A 90 11.03 3.90 5.99
CA ALA A 90 11.24 4.23 4.58
C ALA A 90 12.71 4.10 4.17
N ALA A 91 13.64 4.58 5.01
CA ALA A 91 15.07 4.43 4.77
C ALA A 91 15.51 2.96 4.73
N ASN A 92 15.05 2.14 5.69
CA ASN A 92 15.37 0.71 5.71
C ASN A 92 14.84 -0.04 4.49
N GLU A 93 13.59 0.20 4.10
CA GLU A 93 13.02 -0.44 2.91
C GLU A 93 13.69 0.04 1.62
N ALA A 94 14.07 1.32 1.52
CA ALA A 94 14.86 1.82 0.40
C ALA A 94 16.21 1.09 0.29
N ILE A 95 16.97 0.97 1.40
CA ILE A 95 18.26 0.27 1.44
C ILE A 95 18.10 -1.19 1.03
N LYS A 96 17.14 -1.89 1.62
CA LYS A 96 16.84 -3.30 1.33
C LYS A 96 16.56 -3.55 -0.15
N ASN A 97 15.77 -2.69 -0.79
CA ASN A 97 15.47 -2.81 -2.21
C ASN A 97 16.71 -2.54 -3.09
N LEU A 98 17.60 -1.61 -2.71
CA LEU A 98 18.89 -1.44 -3.40
C LEU A 98 19.81 -2.65 -3.23
N GLU A 99 19.85 -3.24 -2.05
CA GLU A 99 20.65 -4.45 -1.79
C GLU A 99 20.15 -5.63 -2.62
N TYR A 100 18.83 -5.83 -2.74
CA TYR A 100 18.29 -6.84 -3.65
C TYR A 100 18.63 -6.55 -5.11
N ALA A 101 18.45 -5.30 -5.57
CA ALA A 101 18.82 -4.90 -6.92
C ALA A 101 20.31 -5.14 -7.21
N ARG A 102 21.19 -4.89 -6.22
CA ARG A 102 22.63 -5.14 -6.29
C ARG A 102 22.95 -6.61 -6.59
N THR A 103 22.24 -7.57 -5.99
CA THR A 103 22.54 -9.00 -6.19
C THR A 103 22.45 -9.45 -7.65
N MET A 104 21.64 -8.75 -8.45
CA MET A 104 21.36 -9.03 -9.85
C MET A 104 22.37 -8.39 -10.82
N LEU A 105 23.26 -7.53 -10.33
CA LEU A 105 24.25 -6.78 -11.12
C LEU A 105 25.62 -7.48 -11.14
N ILE A 106 26.38 -7.31 -12.22
CA ILE A 106 27.79 -7.73 -12.26
C ILE A 106 28.66 -6.94 -11.26
N GLU A 107 29.79 -7.50 -10.86
CA GLU A 107 30.65 -6.97 -9.80
C GLU A 107 31.02 -5.48 -9.97
N GLN A 108 31.37 -5.05 -11.18
CA GLN A 108 31.71 -3.64 -11.44
C GLN A 108 30.55 -2.69 -11.12
N ALA A 109 29.32 -3.08 -11.44
CA ALA A 109 28.12 -2.29 -11.15
C ALA A 109 27.71 -2.42 -9.67
N GLN A 110 27.98 -3.56 -9.03
CA GLN A 110 27.78 -3.73 -7.59
C GLN A 110 28.64 -2.75 -6.79
N ILE A 111 29.94 -2.64 -7.10
CA ILE A 111 30.86 -1.72 -6.40
C ILE A 111 30.38 -0.28 -6.49
N LYS A 112 29.88 0.14 -7.65
CA LYS A 112 29.31 1.48 -7.82
C LYS A 112 28.05 1.67 -7.00
N LEU A 113 27.17 0.66 -6.94
CA LEU A 113 25.94 0.72 -6.17
C LEU A 113 26.21 0.69 -4.66
N ASP A 114 27.25 -0.02 -4.22
CA ASP A 114 27.67 -0.11 -2.83
C ASP A 114 28.01 1.25 -2.23
N LYS A 115 28.60 2.14 -3.03
CA LYS A 115 28.83 3.53 -2.62
C LYS A 115 27.53 4.21 -2.19
N TYR A 116 26.45 4.05 -2.98
CA TYR A 116 25.16 4.66 -2.70
C TYR A 116 24.38 3.95 -1.58
N ILE A 117 24.55 2.63 -1.44
CA ILE A 117 24.03 1.87 -0.30
C ILE A 117 24.70 2.33 1.00
N GLY A 118 26.02 2.52 0.98
CA GLY A 118 26.77 3.07 2.12
C GLY A 118 26.27 4.45 2.52
N GLN A 119 26.13 5.37 1.56
CA GLN A 119 25.55 6.70 1.82
C GLN A 119 24.13 6.64 2.40
N SER A 120 23.30 5.71 1.92
CA SER A 120 21.96 5.50 2.46
C SER A 120 21.97 4.99 3.91
N LYS A 121 22.93 4.09 4.24
CA LYS A 121 23.11 3.57 5.61
C LYS A 121 23.63 4.64 6.56
N ASP A 122 24.57 5.48 6.11
CA ASP A 122 25.06 6.61 6.89
C ASP A 122 23.93 7.61 7.18
N LEU A 123 23.11 7.92 6.16
CA LEU A 123 21.92 8.75 6.31
C LEU A 123 20.91 8.13 7.31
N LEU A 124 20.68 6.82 7.25
CA LEU A 124 19.83 6.12 8.22
C LEU A 124 20.36 6.31 9.64
N ALA A 125 21.66 6.12 9.87
CA ALA A 125 22.28 6.33 11.18
C ALA A 125 22.16 7.79 11.64
N GLU A 126 22.29 8.77 10.73
CA GLU A 126 22.08 10.19 11.04
C GLU A 126 20.63 10.48 11.48
N ILE A 127 19.65 9.91 10.79
CA ILE A 127 18.21 10.02 11.12
C ILE A 127 17.92 9.33 12.47
N GLU A 128 18.51 8.17 12.71
CA GLU A 128 18.37 7.48 13.99
C GLU A 128 18.98 8.28 15.14
N ALA A 129 20.10 8.94 14.93
CA ALA A 129 20.70 9.81 15.94
C ALA A 129 19.93 11.13 16.15
N ASP A 130 19.10 11.55 15.19
CA ASP A 130 18.32 12.78 15.27
C ASP A 130 16.96 12.57 15.95
N THR A 131 16.96 12.60 17.28
CA THR A 131 15.74 12.40 18.09
C THR A 131 14.72 13.53 17.93
N TYR A 132 15.18 14.76 17.71
CA TYR A 132 14.33 15.96 17.70
C TYR A 132 13.99 16.45 16.28
N GLY A 133 14.68 15.94 15.26
CA GLY A 133 14.45 16.33 13.87
C GLY A 133 15.16 17.63 13.48
N ASP A 134 16.15 18.07 14.24
CA ASP A 134 16.87 19.33 14.01
C ASP A 134 17.62 19.32 12.67
N ARG A 135 17.95 18.13 12.17
CA ARG A 135 18.70 17.93 10.92
C ARG A 135 17.82 17.47 9.78
N ALA A 136 16.50 17.45 9.93
CA ALA A 136 15.57 16.96 8.90
C ALA A 136 15.79 17.59 7.52
N ALA A 137 16.02 18.90 7.46
CA ALA A 137 16.31 19.59 6.19
C ALA A 137 17.62 19.14 5.53
N ARG A 138 18.66 18.88 6.32
CA ARG A 138 19.95 18.37 5.85
C ARG A 138 19.82 16.92 5.39
N SER A 139 19.17 16.08 6.19
CA SER A 139 18.90 14.67 5.87
C SER A 139 18.06 14.56 4.59
N ARG A 140 17.07 15.45 4.40
CA ARG A 140 16.27 15.54 3.17
C ARG A 140 17.15 15.85 1.96
N PHE A 141 18.01 16.86 2.07
CA PHE A 141 18.92 17.21 0.99
C PHE A 141 19.85 16.04 0.62
N GLN A 142 20.41 15.34 1.61
CA GLN A 142 21.21 14.14 1.37
C GLN A 142 20.39 13.04 0.68
N ALA A 143 19.15 12.78 1.13
CA ALA A 143 18.25 11.81 0.52
C ALA A 143 17.94 12.14 -0.95
N GLU A 144 17.72 13.42 -1.26
CA GLU A 144 17.51 13.91 -2.63
C GLU A 144 18.77 13.71 -3.50
N GLN A 145 19.96 14.00 -2.97
CA GLN A 145 21.23 13.79 -3.69
C GLN A 145 21.46 12.31 -4.01
N ILE A 146 21.24 11.42 -3.04
CA ILE A 146 21.34 9.97 -3.25
C ILE A 146 20.36 9.54 -4.35
N ARG A 147 19.10 9.98 -4.28
CA ARG A 147 18.09 9.68 -5.28
C ARG A 147 18.52 10.11 -6.68
N MET A 148 18.99 11.35 -6.82
CA MET A 148 19.43 11.89 -8.12
C MET A 148 20.60 11.11 -8.71
N ASN A 149 21.61 10.79 -7.88
CA ASN A 149 22.79 10.07 -8.33
C ASN A 149 22.47 8.63 -8.74
N VAL A 150 21.66 7.93 -7.95
CA VAL A 150 21.23 6.57 -8.27
C VAL A 150 20.38 6.56 -9.55
N LEU A 151 19.41 7.48 -9.70
CA LEU A 151 18.60 7.58 -10.93
C LEU A 151 19.45 7.92 -12.17
N LYS A 152 20.53 8.69 -12.01
CA LYS A 152 21.41 9.03 -13.13
C LYS A 152 22.16 7.80 -13.65
N GLU A 153 22.60 6.91 -12.77
CA GLU A 153 23.51 5.81 -13.10
C GLU A 153 22.83 4.45 -13.25
N PHE A 154 21.78 4.17 -12.48
CA PHE A 154 21.18 2.85 -12.32
C PHE A 154 19.78 2.72 -12.93
N THR A 155 19.39 3.63 -13.83
CA THR A 155 18.18 3.42 -14.63
C THR A 155 18.27 2.13 -15.44
N PHE A 156 17.15 1.43 -15.55
CA PHE A 156 17.09 0.15 -16.24
C PHE A 156 17.72 0.18 -17.65
N SER A 157 17.46 1.24 -18.41
CA SER A 157 18.00 1.42 -19.76
C SER A 157 19.53 1.40 -19.81
N LYS A 158 20.21 1.90 -18.77
CA LYS A 158 21.67 1.92 -18.68
C LYS A 158 22.24 0.65 -18.07
N ILE A 159 21.50 0.04 -17.14
CA ILE A 159 22.01 -1.07 -16.33
C ILE A 159 21.75 -2.45 -16.96
N LYS A 160 20.89 -2.56 -17.98
CA LYS A 160 20.55 -3.83 -18.63
C LYS A 160 21.79 -4.62 -19.08
N ILE A 161 22.79 -3.93 -19.61
CA ILE A 161 24.09 -4.50 -20.04
C ILE A 161 24.98 -4.99 -18.87
N TYR A 162 24.64 -4.61 -17.63
CA TYR A 162 25.35 -4.97 -16.41
C TYR A 162 24.56 -5.97 -15.54
N LEU A 163 23.48 -6.56 -16.05
CA LEU A 163 22.74 -7.63 -15.37
C LEU A 163 23.45 -8.97 -15.57
N LYS A 164 23.44 -9.81 -14.53
CA LYS A 164 24.05 -11.15 -14.54
C LYS A 164 23.24 -12.19 -15.31
#